data_AF-A0A961VBD4-F1
#
_entry.id   AF-A0A961VBD4-F1
#
_cell.length_a   1.000
_cell.length_b   1.000
_cell.length_c   1.000
_cell.angle_alpha   90.00
_cell.angle_beta   90.00
_cell.angle_gamma   90.00
#
_symmetry.space_group_name_H-M   'P 1'
#
loop_
_entity.id
_entity.type
_entity.pdbx_description
1 polymer ?
#
loop_
_entity_poly.entity_id
_entity_poly.type
_entity_poly.pdbx_seq_one_letter_code
_entity_poly.pdbx_strand_id
1 'polypeptide(L)'
;LLYWPDIRGATVKQASAAIATGDESVLSPDSIAQKSIALQGFGTLEYLLYGTPADTIATPDGSFACRFALAVSRNIATVAGEASAGWAEGAEFPRLLANPAPDNPLARTHKEAAERLLSLLPDSLETARDQRILPALGDSAKDSKVRRAPFWRSGLTLKVIAANLSGVVEAVKVSDIDDALPEDARFLVSNATFGLENVISVLDGLDGGFEAALKDPEGRDKLTYVTVAIREAREEIGPKLFQALDLTAGFNASDGD
;
A
#
# COMPACT_ATOMS: atom_id res chain seq x y z
N LEU A 1 -9.10 -3.29 -1.86
CA LEU A 1 -8.42 -3.17 -3.17
C LEU A 1 -7.18 -4.09 -3.32
N LEU A 2 -6.31 -4.22 -2.32
CA LEU A 2 -5.18 -5.15 -2.34
C LEU A 2 -5.19 -6.00 -1.07
N TYR A 3 -5.27 -7.32 -1.21
CA TYR A 3 -5.05 -8.27 -0.10
C TYR A 3 -3.56 -8.62 -0.05
N TRP A 4 -2.86 -8.07 0.95
CA TRP A 4 -1.43 -8.28 1.14
C TRP A 4 -1.07 -8.09 2.63
N PRO A 5 -0.15 -8.88 3.21
CA PRO A 5 0.62 -9.97 2.61
C PRO A 5 -0.19 -11.27 2.42
N ASP A 6 -0.09 -11.88 1.23
CA ASP A 6 -0.69 -13.19 0.96
C ASP A 6 0.26 -14.35 1.31
N ILE A 7 0.58 -14.49 2.61
CA ILE A 7 1.54 -15.47 3.12
C ILE A 7 1.17 -16.91 2.75
N ARG A 8 -0.14 -17.21 2.70
CA ARG A 8 -0.67 -18.56 2.46
C ARG A 8 -0.95 -18.84 0.98
N GLY A 9 -0.74 -17.86 0.09
CA GLY A 9 -1.03 -17.96 -1.34
C GLY A 9 -2.51 -18.18 -1.63
N ALA A 10 -3.40 -17.62 -0.81
CA ALA A 10 -4.84 -17.75 -0.93
C ALA A 10 -5.34 -17.25 -2.29
N THR A 11 -4.75 -16.17 -2.81
CA THR A 11 -5.14 -15.55 -4.08
C THR A 11 -5.01 -16.55 -5.23
N VAL A 12 -3.83 -17.13 -5.39
CA VAL A 12 -3.57 -18.12 -6.46
C VAL A 12 -4.44 -19.35 -6.25
N LYS A 13 -4.49 -19.91 -5.04
CA LYS A 13 -5.24 -21.13 -4.75
C LYS A 13 -6.72 -20.98 -5.11
N GLN A 14 -7.35 -19.89 -4.66
CA GLN A 14 -8.77 -19.68 -4.90
C GLN A 14 -9.05 -19.32 -6.36
N ALA A 15 -8.23 -18.46 -6.97
CA ALA A 15 -8.43 -18.08 -8.38
C ALA A 15 -8.25 -19.28 -9.32
N SER A 16 -7.21 -20.11 -9.11
CA SER A 16 -7.02 -21.35 -9.88
C SER A 16 -8.19 -22.31 -9.70
N ALA A 17 -8.72 -22.46 -8.48
CA ALA A 17 -9.87 -23.31 -8.22
C ALA A 17 -11.11 -22.81 -8.96
N ALA A 18 -11.42 -21.51 -8.89
CA ALA A 18 -12.55 -20.91 -9.58
C ALA A 18 -12.49 -21.11 -11.09
N ILE A 19 -11.29 -20.99 -11.69
CA ILE A 19 -11.06 -21.26 -13.12
C ILE A 19 -11.28 -22.75 -13.43
N ALA A 20 -10.70 -23.64 -12.63
CA ALA A 20 -10.78 -25.09 -12.86
C ALA A 20 -12.20 -25.64 -12.74
N THR A 21 -13.02 -25.09 -11.84
CA THR A 21 -14.42 -25.51 -11.64
C THR A 21 -15.41 -24.74 -12.49
N GLY A 22 -14.97 -23.70 -13.22
CA GLY A 22 -15.87 -22.80 -13.94
C GLY A 22 -16.88 -22.10 -13.01
N ASP A 23 -16.44 -21.64 -11.84
CA ASP A 23 -17.32 -21.02 -10.83
C ASP A 23 -17.94 -19.70 -11.36
N GLU A 24 -19.15 -19.76 -11.90
CA GLU A 24 -19.81 -18.58 -12.48
C GLU A 24 -20.05 -17.45 -11.47
N SER A 25 -20.02 -17.74 -10.17
CA SER A 25 -20.22 -16.73 -9.14
C SER A 25 -19.05 -15.74 -9.00
N VAL A 26 -17.94 -15.92 -9.72
CA VAL A 26 -16.85 -14.92 -9.81
C VAL A 26 -16.98 -14.00 -11.03
N LEU A 27 -18.00 -14.20 -11.87
CA LEU A 27 -18.11 -13.51 -13.17
C LEU A 27 -18.93 -12.22 -13.14
N SER A 28 -19.50 -11.84 -12.00
CA SER A 28 -20.25 -10.58 -11.84
C SER A 28 -19.64 -9.69 -10.74
N PRO A 29 -19.66 -8.35 -10.90
CA PRO A 29 -19.19 -7.43 -9.87
C PRO A 29 -19.94 -7.57 -8.53
N ASP A 30 -21.25 -7.81 -8.57
CA ASP A 30 -22.05 -7.89 -7.34
C ASP A 30 -21.74 -9.17 -6.57
N SER A 31 -21.60 -10.30 -7.27
CA SER A 31 -21.29 -11.58 -6.64
C SER A 31 -19.84 -11.64 -6.15
N ILE A 32 -18.89 -11.08 -6.91
CA ILE A 32 -17.47 -11.09 -6.55
C ILE A 32 -17.15 -10.20 -5.34
N ALA A 33 -17.90 -9.10 -5.14
CA ALA A 33 -17.79 -8.25 -3.96
C ALA A 33 -18.08 -9.01 -2.66
N GLN A 34 -18.93 -10.04 -2.71
CA GLN A 34 -19.28 -10.90 -1.57
C GLN A 34 -18.34 -12.10 -1.39
N LYS A 35 -17.36 -12.29 -2.28
CA LYS A 35 -16.37 -13.37 -2.18
C LYS A 35 -15.22 -13.00 -1.25
N SER A 36 -14.38 -14.00 -0.99
CA SER A 36 -13.13 -13.81 -0.26
C SER A 36 -12.36 -12.61 -0.82
N ILE A 37 -11.79 -11.79 0.06
CA ILE A 37 -10.91 -10.67 -0.33
C ILE A 37 -9.71 -11.13 -1.19
N ALA A 38 -9.32 -12.41 -1.09
CA ALA A 38 -8.28 -13.03 -1.91
C ALA A 38 -8.75 -13.42 -3.33
N LEU A 39 -10.04 -13.38 -3.64
CA LEU A 39 -10.62 -13.60 -4.97
C LEU A 39 -10.96 -12.29 -5.71
N GLN A 40 -10.73 -11.15 -5.07
CA GLN A 40 -10.98 -9.84 -5.63
C GLN A 40 -9.70 -8.98 -5.60
N GLY A 41 -9.80 -7.76 -6.12
CA GLY A 41 -8.73 -6.77 -6.04
C GLY A 41 -7.50 -7.06 -6.90
N PHE A 42 -6.49 -6.22 -6.72
CA PHE A 42 -5.32 -6.17 -7.59
C PHE A 42 -4.46 -7.43 -7.55
N GLY A 43 -4.40 -8.15 -6.43
CA GLY A 43 -3.65 -9.40 -6.35
C GLY A 43 -4.25 -10.49 -7.25
N THR A 44 -5.58 -10.60 -7.27
CA THR A 44 -6.29 -11.54 -8.16
C THR A 44 -6.11 -11.12 -9.60
N LEU A 45 -6.29 -9.83 -9.91
CA LEU A 45 -6.12 -9.30 -11.26
C LEU A 45 -4.71 -9.54 -11.79
N GLU A 46 -3.67 -9.32 -10.96
CA GLU A 46 -2.30 -9.61 -11.32
C GLU A 46 -2.11 -11.10 -11.65
N TYR A 47 -2.64 -12.01 -10.82
CA TYR A 47 -2.52 -13.44 -11.10
C TYR A 47 -3.21 -13.83 -12.42
N LEU A 48 -4.36 -13.24 -12.73
CA LEU A 48 -5.06 -13.53 -13.98
C LEU A 48 -4.30 -13.01 -15.22
N LEU A 49 -3.66 -11.85 -15.11
CA LEU A 49 -2.99 -11.18 -16.23
C LEU A 49 -1.50 -11.53 -16.38
N TYR A 50 -0.84 -11.97 -15.31
CA TYR A 50 0.61 -12.22 -15.28
C TYR A 50 0.97 -13.57 -14.63
N GLY A 51 -0.02 -14.36 -14.22
CA GLY A 51 0.17 -15.74 -13.76
C GLY A 51 -0.11 -16.76 -14.87
N THR A 52 -0.29 -18.02 -14.47
CA THR A 52 -0.59 -19.13 -15.39
C THR A 52 -1.74 -18.86 -16.37
N PRO A 53 -2.86 -18.19 -15.99
CA PRO A 53 -3.92 -17.90 -16.94
C PRO A 53 -3.52 -16.96 -18.08
N ALA A 54 -2.47 -16.16 -17.91
CA ALA A 54 -2.04 -15.16 -18.89
C ALA A 54 -1.71 -15.77 -20.26
N ASP A 55 -1.18 -17.00 -20.28
CA ASP A 55 -0.76 -17.69 -21.51
C ASP A 55 -1.94 -17.97 -22.46
N THR A 56 -3.16 -18.08 -21.92
CA THR A 56 -4.36 -18.44 -22.70
C THR A 56 -5.49 -17.42 -22.57
N ILE A 57 -5.37 -16.39 -21.73
CA ILE A 57 -6.48 -15.46 -21.42
C ILE A 57 -7.05 -14.74 -22.65
N ALA A 58 -6.24 -14.56 -23.70
CA ALA A 58 -6.63 -13.94 -24.97
C ALA A 58 -7.14 -14.95 -26.02
N THR A 59 -7.23 -16.24 -25.69
CA THR A 59 -7.72 -17.30 -26.58
C THR A 59 -9.10 -17.80 -26.13
N PRO A 60 -9.83 -18.56 -26.98
CA PRO A 60 -11.10 -19.17 -26.59
C PRO A 60 -10.99 -20.05 -25.33
N ASP A 61 -9.87 -20.74 -25.13
CA ASP A 61 -9.63 -21.60 -23.97
C ASP A 61 -9.53 -20.80 -22.66
N GLY A 62 -9.08 -19.55 -22.73
CA GLY A 62 -9.02 -18.63 -21.59
C GLY A 62 -10.28 -17.79 -21.37
N SER A 63 -11.38 -18.05 -22.09
CA SER A 63 -12.60 -17.22 -22.04
C SER A 63 -13.15 -17.02 -20.62
N PHE A 64 -13.10 -18.07 -19.79
CA PHE A 64 -13.52 -17.96 -18.38
C PHE A 64 -12.60 -17.02 -17.58
N ALA A 65 -11.28 -17.20 -17.68
CA ALA A 65 -10.31 -16.35 -16.99
C ALA A 65 -10.40 -14.88 -17.44
N CYS A 66 -10.69 -14.63 -18.72
CA CYS A 66 -10.92 -13.30 -19.26
C CYS A 66 -12.17 -12.64 -18.64
N ARG A 67 -13.31 -13.36 -18.60
CA ARG A 67 -14.54 -12.86 -17.96
C ARG A 67 -14.34 -12.62 -16.46
N PHE A 68 -13.59 -13.48 -15.79
CA PHE A 68 -13.24 -13.32 -14.38
C PHE A 68 -12.36 -12.07 -14.17
N ALA A 69 -11.33 -11.86 -14.99
CA ALA A 69 -10.48 -10.65 -14.91
C ALA A 69 -11.30 -9.37 -15.13
N LEU A 70 -12.27 -9.39 -16.04
CA LEU A 70 -13.19 -8.28 -16.28
C LEU A 70 -14.09 -8.00 -15.05
N ALA A 71 -14.63 -9.04 -14.41
CA ALA A 71 -15.42 -8.91 -13.19
C ALA A 71 -14.59 -8.31 -12.03
N VAL A 72 -13.37 -8.82 -11.82
CA VAL A 72 -12.42 -8.28 -10.83
C VAL A 72 -12.11 -6.81 -11.11
N SER A 73 -11.84 -6.46 -12.38
CA SER A 73 -11.51 -5.08 -12.78
C SER A 73 -12.67 -4.11 -12.55
N ARG A 74 -13.91 -4.55 -12.84
CA ARG A 74 -15.12 -3.77 -12.55
C ARG A 74 -15.31 -3.55 -11.06
N ASN A 75 -15.14 -4.60 -10.25
CA ASN A 75 -15.22 -4.47 -8.79
C ASN A 75 -14.13 -3.53 -8.22
N ILE A 76 -12.90 -3.58 -8.77
CA ILE A 76 -11.85 -2.61 -8.43
C ILE A 76 -12.31 -1.18 -8.72
N ALA A 77 -12.90 -0.93 -9.89
CA ALA A 77 -13.40 0.39 -10.26
C ALA A 77 -14.54 0.85 -9.33
N THR A 78 -15.46 -0.04 -8.96
CA THR A 78 -16.52 0.23 -7.98
C THR A 78 -15.94 0.65 -6.64
N VAL A 79 -15.08 -0.18 -6.04
CA VAL A 79 -14.48 0.10 -4.72
C VAL A 79 -13.63 1.37 -4.74
N ALA A 80 -12.89 1.63 -5.82
CA ALA A 80 -12.13 2.87 -5.96
C ALA A 80 -13.04 4.10 -6.08
N GLY A 81 -14.15 3.98 -6.82
CA GLY A 81 -15.17 5.02 -6.94
C GLY A 81 -15.85 5.33 -5.61
N GLU A 82 -16.23 4.30 -4.84
CA GLU A 82 -16.82 4.44 -3.51
C GLU A 82 -15.84 5.10 -2.52
N ALA A 83 -14.57 4.68 -2.54
CA ALA A 83 -13.53 5.31 -1.72
C ALA A 83 -13.36 6.79 -2.09
N SER A 84 -13.28 7.12 -3.38
CA SER A 84 -13.18 8.52 -3.83
C SER A 84 -14.40 9.34 -3.43
N ALA A 85 -15.61 8.79 -3.58
CA ALA A 85 -16.84 9.46 -3.19
C ALA A 85 -16.95 9.68 -1.68
N GLY A 86 -16.50 8.71 -0.87
CA GLY A 86 -16.48 8.82 0.59
C GLY A 86 -15.54 9.91 1.13
N TRP A 87 -14.52 10.30 0.35
CA TRP A 87 -13.57 11.37 0.67
C TRP A 87 -13.86 12.70 -0.03
N ALA A 88 -14.86 12.75 -0.90
CA ALA A 88 -15.21 13.96 -1.64
C ALA A 88 -15.66 15.09 -0.70
N GLU A 89 -15.51 16.34 -1.15
CA GLU A 89 -15.99 17.50 -0.42
C GLU A 89 -17.50 17.36 -0.09
N GLY A 90 -17.86 17.59 1.17
CA GLY A 90 -19.24 17.45 1.65
C GLY A 90 -19.67 16.03 2.01
N ALA A 91 -18.85 14.99 1.73
CA ALA A 91 -19.11 13.64 2.20
C ALA A 91 -19.01 13.55 3.73
N GLU A 92 -19.64 12.52 4.30
CA GLU A 92 -19.74 12.37 5.76
C GLU A 92 -18.38 12.26 6.44
N PHE A 93 -17.47 11.45 5.89
CA PHE A 93 -16.17 11.18 6.48
C PHE A 93 -15.30 12.44 6.65
N PRO A 94 -14.99 13.22 5.59
CA PRO A 94 -14.23 14.46 5.75
C PRO A 94 -14.97 15.49 6.61
N ARG A 95 -16.31 15.56 6.55
CA ARG A 95 -17.10 16.46 7.42
C ARG A 95 -16.94 16.12 8.89
N LEU A 96 -17.00 14.83 9.25
CA LEU A 96 -16.83 14.38 10.62
C LEU A 96 -15.41 14.63 11.13
N LEU A 97 -14.38 14.42 10.30
CA LEU A 97 -13.00 14.75 10.69
C LEU A 97 -12.77 16.25 10.88
N ALA A 98 -13.32 17.09 9.99
CA ALA A 98 -13.14 18.53 10.04
C ALA A 98 -13.96 19.22 11.15
N ASN A 99 -15.01 18.57 11.67
CA ASN A 99 -15.91 19.11 12.69
C ASN A 99 -16.00 18.19 13.92
N PRO A 100 -14.91 18.06 14.70
CA PRO A 100 -14.91 17.24 15.90
C PRO A 100 -15.88 17.79 16.96
N ALA A 101 -16.56 16.88 17.67
CA ALA A 101 -17.54 17.20 18.72
C ALA A 101 -17.67 16.03 19.71
N PRO A 102 -18.12 16.23 20.96
CA PRO A 102 -18.18 15.15 21.97
C PRO A 102 -18.93 13.87 21.55
N ASP A 103 -19.95 14.01 20.70
CA ASP A 103 -20.78 12.93 20.16
C ASP A 103 -20.34 12.46 18.75
N ASN A 104 -19.27 13.04 18.19
CA ASN A 104 -18.75 12.67 16.89
C ASN A 104 -18.10 11.27 16.94
N PRO A 105 -18.53 10.33 16.07
CA PRO A 105 -18.05 8.95 16.10
C PRO A 105 -16.62 8.75 15.56
N LEU A 106 -16.07 9.72 14.83
CA LEU A 106 -14.70 9.63 14.27
C LEU A 106 -13.65 10.33 15.12
N ALA A 107 -13.96 11.52 15.64
CA ALA A 107 -13.03 12.31 16.43
C ALA A 107 -13.78 13.28 17.34
N ARG A 108 -13.54 13.19 18.65
CA ARG A 108 -14.20 14.03 19.66
C ARG A 108 -13.54 15.38 19.84
N THR A 109 -12.27 15.48 19.47
CA THR A 109 -11.47 16.70 19.55
C THR A 109 -10.64 16.91 18.27
N HIS A 110 -10.17 18.13 18.04
CA HIS A 110 -9.24 18.41 16.94
C HIS A 110 -7.93 17.62 17.09
N LYS A 111 -7.49 17.38 18.33
CA LYS A 111 -6.32 16.56 18.65
C LYS A 111 -6.50 15.13 18.18
N GLU A 112 -7.63 14.49 18.50
CA GLU A 112 -7.95 13.14 18.03
C GLU A 112 -8.05 13.07 16.49
N ALA A 113 -8.63 14.09 15.85
CA ALA A 113 -8.69 14.15 14.38
C ALA A 113 -7.30 14.22 13.75
N ALA A 114 -6.42 15.06 14.32
CA ALA A 114 -5.03 15.19 13.88
C ALA A 114 -4.25 13.89 14.10
N GLU A 115 -4.33 13.29 15.29
CA GLU A 115 -3.70 12.01 15.62
C GLU A 115 -4.10 10.92 14.61
N ARG A 116 -5.39 10.84 14.26
CA ARG A 116 -5.91 9.84 13.31
C ARG A 116 -5.43 10.04 11.88
N LEU A 117 -5.24 11.28 11.43
CA LEU A 117 -4.74 11.57 10.09
C LEU A 117 -3.22 11.40 10.02
N LEU A 118 -2.50 11.92 11.01
CA LEU A 118 -1.04 11.93 11.03
C LEU A 118 -0.47 10.54 11.31
N SER A 119 -1.19 9.64 11.99
CA SER A 119 -0.72 8.27 12.20
C SER A 119 -0.62 7.48 10.90
N LEU A 120 -1.39 7.86 9.87
CA LEU A 120 -1.35 7.20 8.56
C LEU A 120 0.01 7.35 7.86
N LEU A 121 0.76 8.41 8.17
CA LEU A 121 2.06 8.69 7.56
C LEU A 121 3.13 7.67 7.98
N PRO A 122 3.47 7.52 9.28
CA PRO A 122 4.44 6.51 9.70
C PRO A 122 3.95 5.08 9.43
N ASP A 123 2.65 4.80 9.50
CA ASP A 123 2.08 3.48 9.18
C ASP A 123 2.27 3.10 7.71
N SER A 124 2.13 4.06 6.80
CA SER A 124 2.37 3.85 5.38
C SER A 124 3.84 3.55 5.09
N LEU A 125 4.76 4.23 5.78
CA LEU A 125 6.19 3.99 5.69
C LEU A 125 6.59 2.63 6.26
N GLU A 126 6.03 2.27 7.43
CA GLU A 126 6.21 0.96 8.04
C GLU A 126 5.73 -0.16 7.13
N THR A 127 4.52 -0.02 6.57
CA THR A 127 3.97 -0.98 5.61
C THR A 127 4.88 -1.14 4.39
N ALA A 128 5.40 -0.04 3.84
CA ALA A 128 6.33 -0.09 2.70
C ALA A 128 7.61 -0.86 3.05
N ARG A 129 8.21 -0.57 4.21
CA ARG A 129 9.47 -1.21 4.64
C ARG A 129 9.26 -2.68 5.03
N ASP A 130 8.37 -2.92 6.00
CA ASP A 130 8.31 -4.17 6.75
C ASP A 130 7.44 -5.22 6.08
N GLN A 131 6.48 -4.82 5.24
CA GLN A 131 5.59 -5.77 4.57
C GLN A 131 5.90 -5.96 3.08
N ARG A 132 6.62 -5.02 2.44
CA ARG A 132 6.83 -5.04 0.99
C ARG A 132 8.29 -5.22 0.56
N ILE A 133 9.25 -4.67 1.32
CA ILE A 133 10.68 -4.77 1.00
C ILE A 133 11.34 -5.88 1.80
N LEU A 134 11.37 -5.77 3.14
CA LEU A 134 12.15 -6.66 4.00
C LEU A 134 11.80 -8.15 3.84
N PRO A 135 10.52 -8.57 3.74
CA PRO A 135 10.18 -9.98 3.60
C PRO A 135 10.72 -10.63 2.31
N ALA A 136 10.99 -9.82 1.30
CA ALA A 136 11.54 -10.26 0.03
C ALA A 136 13.06 -10.08 -0.08
N LEU A 137 13.63 -9.08 0.61
CA LEU A 137 15.06 -8.79 0.63
C LEU A 137 15.88 -9.91 1.28
N GLY A 138 15.51 -10.30 2.50
CA GLY A 138 16.27 -11.25 3.33
C GLY A 138 17.71 -10.78 3.63
N ASP A 139 18.41 -11.52 4.49
CA ASP A 139 19.76 -11.15 4.94
C ASP A 139 20.80 -11.24 3.81
N SER A 140 20.64 -12.21 2.90
CA SER A 140 21.51 -12.39 1.74
C SER A 140 20.71 -12.63 0.44
N ALA A 141 21.39 -12.58 -0.71
CA ALA A 141 20.80 -12.91 -2.01
C ALA A 141 20.21 -14.34 -2.04
N LYS A 142 20.76 -15.26 -1.21
CA LYS A 142 20.25 -16.65 -1.09
C LYS A 142 18.96 -16.72 -0.28
N ASP A 143 18.76 -15.76 0.63
CA ASP A 143 17.59 -15.70 1.51
C ASP A 143 16.44 -14.89 0.90
N SER A 144 16.68 -14.22 -0.23
CA SER A 144 15.71 -13.42 -0.94
C SER A 144 14.51 -14.24 -1.42
N LYS A 145 13.32 -13.68 -1.20
CA LYS A 145 12.04 -14.30 -1.53
C LYS A 145 11.22 -13.35 -2.38
N VAL A 146 11.56 -13.22 -3.66
CA VAL A 146 10.87 -12.31 -4.60
C VAL A 146 9.34 -12.43 -4.54
N ARG A 147 8.81 -13.65 -4.35
CA ARG A 147 7.35 -13.91 -4.25
C ARG A 147 6.67 -13.29 -3.02
N ARG A 148 7.46 -12.80 -2.06
CA ARG A 148 7.02 -12.04 -0.87
C ARG A 148 6.97 -10.53 -1.12
N ALA A 149 7.27 -10.08 -2.33
CA ALA A 149 7.08 -8.70 -2.74
C ALA A 149 5.73 -8.54 -3.46
N PRO A 150 4.98 -7.44 -3.21
CA PRO A 150 3.74 -7.20 -3.92
C PRO A 150 4.05 -6.97 -5.40
N PHE A 151 3.16 -7.45 -6.25
CA PHE A 151 3.25 -7.25 -7.69
C PHE A 151 4.51 -7.80 -8.39
N TRP A 152 5.12 -8.85 -7.82
CA TRP A 152 6.34 -9.43 -8.39
C TRP A 152 6.12 -10.09 -9.76
N ARG A 153 4.90 -10.56 -10.09
CA ARG A 153 4.62 -11.22 -11.38
C ARG A 153 4.58 -10.22 -12.52
N SER A 154 4.03 -9.04 -12.24
CA SER A 154 3.93 -7.92 -13.19
C SER A 154 5.18 -7.04 -13.21
N GLY A 155 6.14 -7.27 -12.32
CA GLY A 155 7.36 -6.45 -12.20
C GLY A 155 7.10 -5.05 -11.64
N LEU A 156 5.94 -4.79 -11.04
CA LEU A 156 5.53 -3.46 -10.58
C LEU A 156 5.90 -3.14 -9.13
N THR A 157 6.63 -4.03 -8.44
CA THR A 157 6.99 -3.88 -7.03
C THR A 157 7.62 -2.52 -6.71
N LEU A 158 8.68 -2.12 -7.42
CA LEU A 158 9.37 -0.84 -7.20
C LEU A 158 8.42 0.33 -7.40
N LYS A 159 7.66 0.33 -8.49
CA LYS A 159 6.71 1.39 -8.84
C LYS A 159 5.63 1.58 -7.77
N VAL A 160 5.11 0.50 -7.21
CA VAL A 160 4.09 0.56 -6.16
C VAL A 160 4.67 1.07 -4.84
N ILE A 161 5.91 0.71 -4.51
CA ILE A 161 6.60 1.25 -3.33
C ILE A 161 6.84 2.75 -3.52
N ALA A 162 7.45 3.17 -4.65
CA ALA A 162 7.69 4.57 -4.97
C ALA A 162 6.40 5.42 -4.94
N ALA A 163 5.29 4.89 -5.50
CA ALA A 163 4.00 5.57 -5.45
C ALA A 163 3.44 5.72 -4.02
N ASN A 164 3.69 4.76 -3.13
CA ASN A 164 3.28 4.85 -1.73
C ASN A 164 4.07 5.91 -0.97
N LEU A 165 5.39 5.96 -1.18
CA LEU A 165 6.24 7.00 -0.58
C LEU A 165 5.89 8.38 -1.12
N SER A 166 5.61 8.48 -2.42
CA SER A 166 5.15 9.74 -3.05
C SER A 166 3.85 10.23 -2.43
N GLY A 167 2.91 9.33 -2.10
CA GLY A 167 1.67 9.68 -1.41
C GLY A 167 1.91 10.25 -0.01
N VAL A 168 2.89 9.72 0.73
CA VAL A 168 3.28 10.27 2.05
C VAL A 168 3.89 11.66 1.90
N VAL A 169 4.82 11.84 0.94
CA VAL A 169 5.43 13.14 0.64
C VAL A 169 4.37 14.18 0.28
N GLU A 170 3.44 13.82 -0.59
CA GLU A 170 2.35 14.73 -1.00
C GLU A 170 1.42 15.05 0.17
N ALA A 171 1.01 14.04 0.95
CA ALA A 171 0.15 14.24 2.12
C ALA A 171 0.77 15.21 3.14
N VAL A 172 2.08 15.09 3.38
CA VAL A 172 2.83 16.02 4.24
C VAL A 172 2.83 17.43 3.63
N LYS A 173 3.17 17.57 2.35
CA LYS A 173 3.23 18.87 1.66
C LYS A 173 1.89 19.62 1.66
N VAL A 174 0.77 18.92 1.45
CA VAL A 174 -0.56 19.55 1.39
C VAL A 174 -1.18 19.78 2.77
N SER A 175 -0.58 19.25 3.83
CA SER A 175 -1.12 19.36 5.20
C SER A 175 -0.77 20.68 5.89
N ASP A 176 0.20 21.45 5.36
CA ASP A 176 0.77 22.64 5.99
C ASP A 176 1.20 22.40 7.45
N ILE A 177 1.62 21.18 7.78
CA ILE A 177 1.95 20.77 9.16
C ILE A 177 3.11 21.58 9.77
N ASP A 178 3.98 22.15 8.93
CA ASP A 178 5.06 23.04 9.36
C ASP A 178 4.56 24.28 10.11
N ASP A 179 3.36 24.76 9.80
CA ASP A 179 2.75 25.92 10.46
C ASP A 179 2.29 25.59 11.89
N ALA A 180 1.98 24.32 12.16
CA ALA A 180 1.62 23.83 13.50
C ALA A 180 2.84 23.50 14.37
N LEU A 181 4.04 23.41 13.78
CA LEU A 181 5.26 23.02 14.47
C LEU A 181 6.03 24.21 15.08
N PRO A 182 6.67 24.00 16.26
CA PRO A 182 7.75 24.86 16.73
C PRO A 182 8.85 25.03 15.68
N GLU A 183 9.46 26.22 15.61
CA GLU A 183 10.50 26.54 14.60
C GLU A 183 11.66 25.53 14.61
N ASP A 184 12.08 25.10 15.80
CA ASP A 184 13.16 24.13 16.01
C ASP A 184 12.74 22.68 15.72
N ALA A 185 11.48 22.41 15.37
CA ALA A 185 10.97 21.09 15.01
C ALA A 185 10.62 20.95 13.52
N ARG A 186 10.50 22.06 12.77
CA ARG A 186 10.17 22.05 11.33
C ARG A 186 11.15 21.24 10.47
N PHE A 187 12.40 21.11 10.92
CA PHE A 187 13.40 20.31 10.21
C PHE A 187 13.01 18.83 10.06
N LEU A 188 12.18 18.30 10.98
CA LEU A 188 11.73 16.90 10.95
C LEU A 188 10.96 16.60 9.67
N VAL A 189 10.06 17.51 9.29
CA VAL A 189 9.23 17.38 8.09
C VAL A 189 10.09 17.48 6.84
N SER A 190 10.93 18.52 6.76
CA SER A 190 11.79 18.73 5.59
C SER A 190 12.79 17.59 5.37
N ASN A 191 13.39 17.07 6.46
CA ASN A 191 14.32 15.94 6.38
C ASN A 191 13.62 14.67 5.90
N ALA A 192 12.45 14.37 6.46
CA ALA A 192 11.70 13.18 6.09
C ALA A 192 11.29 13.24 4.61
N THR A 193 10.71 14.36 4.16
CA THR A 193 10.31 14.50 2.75
C THR A 193 11.50 14.42 1.80
N PHE A 194 12.63 15.06 2.13
CA PHE A 194 13.84 14.99 1.32
C PHE A 194 14.42 13.57 1.26
N GLY A 195 14.46 12.87 2.41
CA GLY A 195 14.88 11.48 2.50
C GLY A 195 14.01 10.55 1.63
N LEU A 196 12.69 10.73 1.67
CA LEU A 196 11.75 9.95 0.87
C LEU A 196 11.86 10.25 -0.63
N GLU A 197 12.07 11.49 -1.04
CA GLU A 197 12.30 11.86 -2.45
C GLU A 197 13.60 11.24 -3.00
N ASN A 198 14.66 11.20 -2.20
CA ASN A 198 15.88 10.50 -2.55
C ASN A 198 15.66 8.99 -2.68
N VAL A 199 14.91 8.38 -1.75
CA VAL A 199 14.53 6.97 -1.83
C VAL A 199 13.73 6.66 -3.10
N ILE A 200 12.75 7.50 -3.44
CA ILE A 200 11.96 7.37 -4.68
C ILE A 200 12.89 7.38 -5.89
N SER A 201 13.83 8.33 -5.94
CA SER A 201 14.82 8.43 -7.02
C SER A 201 15.72 7.18 -7.12
N VAL A 202 16.12 6.60 -5.97
CA VAL A 202 16.88 5.34 -5.94
C VAL A 202 16.05 4.17 -6.46
N LEU A 203 14.77 4.07 -6.08
CA LEU A 203 13.86 3.03 -6.55
C LEU A 203 13.64 3.11 -8.07
N ASP A 204 13.48 4.33 -8.61
CA ASP A 204 13.29 4.57 -10.04
C ASP A 204 14.56 4.26 -10.85
N GLY A 205 15.74 4.39 -10.24
CA GLY A 205 17.04 4.06 -10.84
C GLY A 205 17.46 2.59 -10.74
N LEU A 206 16.65 1.71 -10.15
CA LEU A 206 16.91 0.26 -10.11
C LEU A 206 16.46 -0.41 -11.41
N ASP A 207 17.28 -0.22 -12.45
CA ASP A 207 17.09 -0.84 -13.77
C ASP A 207 16.99 -2.36 -13.67
N GLY A 208 16.06 -2.96 -14.42
CA GLY A 208 15.78 -4.40 -14.38
C GLY A 208 14.82 -4.85 -13.27
N GLY A 209 14.39 -3.93 -12.40
CA GLY A 209 13.31 -4.16 -11.45
C GLY A 209 13.72 -4.84 -10.15
N PHE A 210 12.74 -5.06 -9.27
CA PHE A 210 12.96 -5.55 -7.92
C PHE A 210 13.66 -6.91 -7.88
N GLU A 211 13.26 -7.86 -8.74
CA GLU A 211 13.85 -9.19 -8.74
C GLU A 211 15.33 -9.19 -9.14
N ALA A 212 15.72 -8.35 -10.11
CA ALA A 212 17.12 -8.19 -10.48
C ALA A 212 17.91 -7.58 -9.33
N ALA A 213 17.38 -6.52 -8.71
CA ALA A 213 17.99 -5.86 -7.56
C ALA A 213 18.20 -6.81 -6.36
N LEU A 214 17.34 -7.80 -6.16
CA LEU A 214 17.53 -8.81 -5.09
C LEU A 214 18.73 -9.73 -5.31
N LYS A 215 19.15 -9.94 -6.57
CA LYS A 215 20.21 -10.87 -6.96
C LYS A 215 21.57 -10.18 -7.12
N ASP A 216 21.56 -8.88 -7.36
CA ASP A 216 22.74 -8.07 -7.59
C ASP A 216 23.25 -7.42 -6.28
N PRO A 217 24.55 -7.48 -5.94
CA PRO A 217 25.09 -6.86 -4.74
C PRO A 217 24.79 -5.36 -4.62
N GLU A 218 24.96 -4.59 -5.70
CA GLU A 218 24.71 -3.14 -5.68
C GLU A 218 23.21 -2.84 -5.55
N GLY A 219 22.36 -3.60 -6.26
CA GLY A 219 20.92 -3.55 -6.12
C GLY A 219 20.45 -3.82 -4.69
N ARG A 220 21.06 -4.80 -4.00
CA ARG A 220 20.77 -5.11 -2.60
C ARG A 220 21.23 -4.01 -1.65
N ASP A 221 22.40 -3.42 -1.89
CA ASP A 221 22.90 -2.30 -1.10
C ASP A 221 21.96 -1.09 -1.21
N LYS A 222 21.48 -0.80 -2.43
CA LYS A 222 20.45 0.22 -2.68
C LYS A 222 19.14 -0.09 -1.95
N LEU A 223 18.63 -1.32 -2.04
CA LEU A 223 17.42 -1.72 -1.30
C LEU A 223 17.60 -1.64 0.22
N THR A 224 18.79 -1.97 0.72
CA THR A 224 19.12 -1.85 2.15
C THR A 224 19.11 -0.38 2.57
N TYR A 225 19.78 0.49 1.82
CA TYR A 225 19.71 1.94 2.01
C TYR A 225 18.27 2.45 2.04
N VAL A 226 17.44 2.04 1.08
CA VAL A 226 16.02 2.39 1.04
C VAL A 226 15.30 2.03 2.34
N THR A 227 15.54 0.83 2.90
CA THR A 227 14.91 0.44 4.16
C THR A 227 15.34 1.30 5.34
N VAL A 228 16.63 1.67 5.41
CA VAL A 228 17.16 2.54 6.46
C VAL A 228 16.55 3.93 6.36
N ALA A 229 16.55 4.54 5.17
CA ALA A 229 16.00 5.87 4.94
C ALA A 229 14.48 5.93 5.21
N ILE A 230 13.71 4.91 4.82
CA ILE A 230 12.27 4.84 5.16
C ILE A 230 12.07 4.78 6.69
N ARG A 231 12.90 4.01 7.41
CA ARG A 231 12.84 3.95 8.88
C ARG A 231 13.16 5.31 9.50
N GLU A 232 14.19 6.00 9.02
CA GLU A 232 14.57 7.33 9.52
C GLU A 232 13.44 8.35 9.29
N ALA A 233 12.87 8.40 8.09
CA ALA A 233 11.71 9.23 7.80
C ALA A 233 10.52 8.89 8.72
N ARG A 234 10.23 7.60 8.95
CA ARG A 234 9.18 7.17 9.89
C ARG A 234 9.42 7.69 11.30
N GLU A 235 10.66 7.66 11.80
CA GLU A 235 10.99 8.20 13.12
C GLU A 235 10.79 9.72 13.18
N GLU A 236 11.07 10.45 12.09
CA GLU A 236 10.90 11.90 12.00
C GLU A 236 9.42 12.30 11.94
N ILE A 237 8.63 11.76 11.00
CA ILE A 237 7.20 12.06 10.82
C ILE A 237 6.25 11.15 11.62
N GLY A 238 6.79 10.37 12.56
CA GLY A 238 6.04 9.60 13.53
C GLY A 238 6.31 10.11 14.95
N PRO A 239 7.08 9.38 15.77
CA PRO A 239 7.22 9.70 17.20
C PRO A 239 7.75 11.11 17.48
N LYS A 240 8.74 11.61 16.71
CA LYS A 240 9.30 12.96 16.94
C LYS A 240 8.32 14.07 16.59
N LEU A 241 7.67 13.97 15.43
CA LEU A 241 6.62 14.90 15.00
C LEU A 241 5.46 14.93 15.99
N PHE A 242 5.00 13.75 16.43
CA PHE A 242 3.92 13.65 17.41
C PHE A 242 4.29 14.31 18.73
N GLN A 243 5.50 14.07 19.23
CA GLN A 243 5.99 14.74 20.43
C GLN A 243 6.03 16.27 20.26
N ALA A 244 6.50 16.77 19.12
CA ALA A 244 6.58 18.21 18.85
C ALA A 244 5.22 18.91 18.80
N LEU A 245 4.17 18.16 18.42
CA LEU A 245 2.79 18.65 18.35
C LEU A 245 1.96 18.35 19.61
N ASP A 246 2.57 17.82 20.68
CA ASP A 246 1.87 17.27 21.85
C ASP A 246 0.77 16.26 21.46
N LEU A 247 1.02 15.42 20.45
CA LEU A 247 0.11 14.36 20.01
C LEU A 247 0.53 13.02 20.61
N THR A 248 -0.45 12.15 20.83
CA THR A 248 -0.22 10.77 21.26
C THR A 248 -0.21 9.87 20.03
N ALA A 249 0.83 9.04 19.89
CA ALA A 249 0.79 7.98 18.88
C ALA A 249 -0.42 7.09 19.20
N GLY A 250 -1.39 7.04 18.28
CA GLY A 250 -2.54 6.15 18.42
C GLY A 250 -2.07 4.70 18.50
N PHE A 251 -2.85 3.85 19.19
CA PHE A 251 -2.68 2.39 19.11
C PHE A 251 -2.72 1.99 17.63
N ASN A 252 -1.60 1.49 17.11
CA ASN A 252 -1.57 0.96 15.75
C ASN A 252 -2.54 -0.22 15.64
N ALA A 253 -3.31 -0.29 14.55
CA ALA A 253 -4.11 -1.47 14.21
C ALA A 253 -3.24 -2.73 14.02
N SER A 254 -1.92 -2.56 13.91
CA SER A 254 -0.90 -3.61 13.86
C SER A 254 -0.47 -4.15 15.23
N ASP A 255 -0.73 -3.41 16.32
CA ASP A 255 -0.38 -3.82 17.69
C ASP A 255 -1.50 -4.63 18.37
N GLY A 256 -2.64 -4.78 17.68
CA GLY A 256 -3.81 -5.51 18.14
C GLY A 256 -4.30 -6.54 17.13
N ASP A 257 -3.54 -7.63 16.99
CA ASP A 257 -4.01 -9.01 16.78
C ASP A 257 -2.87 -10.03 16.94
#